data_AF-A0A939DNC3-F1
#
_entry.id   AF-A0A939DNC3-F1
#
_cell.length_a   1.000
_cell.length_b   1.000
_cell.length_c   1.000
_cell.angle_alpha   90.00
_cell.angle_beta   90.00
_cell.angle_gamma   90.00
#
_symmetry.space_group_name_H-M   'P 1'
#
loop_
_entity.id
_entity.type
_entity.pdbx_description
1 polymer ?
#
loop_
_entity_poly.entity_id
_entity_poly.type
_entity_poly.pdbx_seq_one_letter_code
_entity_poly.pdbx_strand_id
1 'polypeptide(L)'
;MNGSCYKIPGSYSPAECPSILTATQEPSSHAIPPPLVPGTLIKRYKRFLADVELDCGRVVTAHCANTGAMTGCAEPGFRVWLSYHSDPSRKLAYSWQLAEDFAGNLIGINTLRANQLVREALEEGRIGALSAYRHIRPEVRYGEQRSRIDLLLRESGLPDCYVEIKSVTLLNKEQGFFPDAVTERGRKHLQELMQVLKAGHRAVLLFCVQHTGITSVRVAEHIDAKYAALLAEARRQGLEILVFGCQISPEKMLLNQSLDFVV
;
A
#
# COMPACT_ATOMS: atom_id res chain seq x y z
N MET A 1 20.76 -19.04 32.40
CA MET A 1 20.00 -17.86 32.89
C MET A 1 19.96 -16.85 31.74
N ASN A 2 18.88 -16.42 31.10
CA ASN A 2 17.46 -16.77 31.08
C ASN A 2 17.02 -16.58 29.62
N GLY A 3 16.77 -17.67 28.91
CA GLY A 3 16.09 -17.65 27.62
C GLY A 3 14.59 -17.67 27.86
N SER A 4 13.93 -16.50 27.86
CA SER A 4 12.47 -16.43 27.91
C SER A 4 11.90 -16.82 26.55
N CYS A 5 11.66 -18.12 26.38
CA CYS A 5 10.86 -18.68 25.31
C CYS A 5 9.42 -18.17 25.49
N TYR A 6 9.03 -17.15 24.73
CA TYR A 6 7.64 -16.70 24.64
C TYR A 6 6.82 -17.85 24.03
N LYS A 7 6.18 -18.65 24.88
CA LYS A 7 5.16 -19.61 24.48
C LYS A 7 3.99 -18.82 23.90
N ILE A 8 3.74 -19.00 22.61
CA ILE A 8 2.51 -18.54 21.95
C ILE A 8 1.41 -19.52 22.39
N PRO A 9 0.35 -19.09 23.10
CA PRO A 9 -0.71 -20.00 23.50
C PRO A 9 -1.63 -20.29 22.31
N GLY A 10 -1.68 -21.58 21.95
CA GLY A 10 -2.83 -22.30 21.39
C GLY A 10 -3.42 -21.86 20.04
N SER A 11 -3.46 -22.81 19.12
CA SER A 11 -4.40 -22.84 18.00
C SER A 11 -5.82 -22.96 18.54
N TYR A 12 -6.58 -21.87 18.55
CA TYR A 12 -7.99 -21.87 18.95
C TYR A 12 -8.89 -21.52 17.78
N SER A 13 -9.93 -22.35 17.61
CA SER A 13 -10.91 -22.30 16.52
C SER A 13 -11.65 -20.95 16.46
N PRO A 14 -11.92 -20.40 15.27
CA PRO A 14 -12.60 -19.11 15.08
C PRO A 14 -14.09 -19.10 15.42
N ALA A 15 -14.66 -20.20 15.92
CA ALA A 15 -16.11 -20.35 16.15
C ALA A 15 -16.68 -19.53 17.34
N GLU A 16 -15.86 -18.84 18.12
CA GLU A 16 -16.28 -18.15 19.35
C GLU A 16 -16.40 -16.62 19.25
N CYS A 17 -16.13 -16.00 18.09
CA CYS A 17 -16.40 -14.56 17.89
C CYS A 17 -17.54 -14.37 16.85
N PRO A 18 -18.72 -13.85 17.26
CA PRO A 18 -19.92 -13.80 16.43
C PRO A 18 -19.89 -12.80 15.26
N SER A 19 -18.73 -12.28 14.87
CA SER A 19 -18.59 -11.27 13.81
C SER A 19 -18.11 -11.82 12.46
N ILE A 20 -17.99 -13.14 12.28
CA ILE A 20 -17.69 -13.73 10.97
C ILE A 20 -19.01 -13.86 10.19
N LEU A 21 -19.42 -12.78 9.51
CA LEU A 21 -20.49 -12.85 8.53
C LEU A 21 -20.02 -13.67 7.32
N THR A 22 -20.60 -14.85 7.12
CA THR A 22 -20.44 -15.64 5.90
C THR A 22 -21.00 -14.87 4.70
N ALA A 23 -20.13 -14.34 3.85
CA ALA A 23 -20.53 -13.76 2.57
C ALA A 23 -20.74 -14.87 1.54
N THR A 24 -21.98 -15.05 1.10
CA THR A 24 -22.36 -15.86 -0.07
C THR A 24 -22.48 -14.95 -1.29
N GLN A 25 -21.38 -14.60 -1.94
CA GLN A 25 -21.36 -13.97 -3.26
C GLN A 25 -19.98 -14.10 -3.91
N GLU A 26 -19.94 -14.27 -5.23
CA GLU A 26 -18.69 -14.39 -5.98
C GLU A 26 -17.80 -13.15 -5.78
N PRO A 27 -16.49 -13.31 -5.53
CA PRO A 27 -15.64 -12.18 -5.19
C PRO A 27 -15.41 -11.28 -6.41
N SER A 28 -15.86 -10.02 -6.32
CA SER A 28 -15.43 -8.95 -7.22
C SER A 28 -13.94 -8.62 -7.01
N SER A 29 -13.23 -8.13 -8.03
CA SER A 29 -11.81 -7.72 -7.97
C SER A 29 -11.49 -6.77 -6.81
N HIS A 30 -12.44 -5.91 -6.44
CA HIS A 30 -12.28 -4.88 -5.40
C HIS A 30 -12.52 -5.34 -3.96
N ALA A 31 -12.96 -6.59 -3.78
CA ALA A 31 -13.26 -7.11 -2.46
C ALA A 31 -11.97 -7.18 -1.63
N ILE A 32 -12.02 -6.67 -0.39
CA ILE A 32 -11.05 -7.10 0.61
C ILE A 32 -11.53 -8.49 1.05
N PRO A 33 -10.72 -9.56 0.96
CA PRO A 33 -11.20 -10.92 1.21
C PRO A 33 -12.00 -11.02 2.54
N PRO A 34 -13.31 -11.33 2.49
CA PRO A 34 -14.19 -11.14 3.65
C PRO A 34 -14.35 -12.40 4.53
N PRO A 35 -14.86 -12.19 5.76
CA PRO A 35 -15.04 -10.90 6.43
C PRO A 35 -13.79 -10.50 7.23
N LEU A 36 -13.46 -9.19 7.20
CA LEU A 36 -12.46 -8.67 8.12
C LEU A 36 -12.99 -8.68 9.56
N VAL A 37 -12.12 -9.03 10.50
CA VAL A 37 -12.40 -9.06 11.93
C VAL A 37 -11.99 -7.72 12.53
N PRO A 38 -12.93 -6.94 13.08
CA PRO A 38 -12.63 -5.64 13.64
C PRO A 38 -12.09 -5.72 15.08
N GLY A 39 -11.38 -4.68 15.49
CA GLY A 39 -10.85 -4.54 16.85
C GLY A 39 -10.21 -3.17 17.07
N THR A 40 -9.50 -3.04 18.19
CA THR A 40 -8.80 -1.83 18.60
C THR A 40 -7.31 -2.11 18.72
N LEU A 41 -6.49 -1.28 18.08
CA LEU A 41 -5.04 -1.42 18.12
C LEU A 41 -4.53 -1.16 19.54
N ILE A 42 -3.81 -2.12 20.12
CA ILE A 42 -3.09 -1.92 21.37
C ILE A 42 -1.73 -1.29 21.08
N LYS A 43 -0.97 -1.91 20.17
CA LYS A 43 0.36 -1.42 19.76
C LYS A 43 0.87 -2.14 18.51
N ARG A 44 1.66 -1.45 17.71
CA ARG A 44 2.56 -2.04 16.70
C ARG A 44 3.98 -2.13 17.26
N TYR A 45 4.68 -3.23 16.99
CA TYR A 45 6.05 -3.44 17.46
C TYR A 45 6.84 -4.37 16.52
N LYS A 46 8.17 -4.33 16.63
CA LYS A 46 9.10 -5.12 15.80
C LYS A 46 8.80 -5.02 14.29
N ARG A 47 8.22 -3.88 13.85
CA ARG A 47 7.76 -3.55 12.48
C ARG A 47 6.62 -4.42 11.93
N PHE A 48 6.63 -5.72 12.20
CA PHE A 48 5.77 -6.71 11.55
C PHE A 48 4.68 -7.30 12.45
N LEU A 49 4.59 -6.86 13.71
CA LEU A 49 3.63 -7.36 14.70
C LEU A 49 2.75 -6.23 15.20
N ALA A 50 1.47 -6.52 15.39
CA ALA A 50 0.53 -5.65 16.07
C ALA A 50 -0.31 -6.47 17.04
N ASP A 51 -0.43 -6.03 18.28
CA ASP A 51 -1.39 -6.60 19.22
C ASP A 51 -2.70 -5.79 19.11
N VAL A 52 -3.81 -6.51 19.00
CA VAL A 52 -5.16 -5.95 18.76
C VAL A 52 -6.15 -6.63 19.70
N GLU A 53 -6.97 -5.84 20.36
CA GLU A 53 -8.15 -6.32 21.09
C GLU A 53 -9.33 -6.40 20.12
N LEU A 54 -9.78 -7.60 19.81
CA LEU A 54 -10.97 -7.82 18.96
C LEU A 54 -12.24 -7.37 19.69
N ASP A 55 -13.31 -7.11 18.94
CA ASP A 55 -14.61 -6.71 19.52
C ASP A 55 -15.20 -7.72 20.52
N CYS A 56 -14.85 -9.00 20.38
CA CYS A 56 -15.22 -10.05 21.32
C CYS A 56 -14.39 -10.02 22.63
N GLY A 57 -13.51 -9.02 22.82
CA GLY A 57 -12.64 -8.86 23.99
C GLY A 57 -11.35 -9.71 23.96
N ARG A 58 -11.13 -10.48 22.90
CA ARG A 58 -9.94 -11.32 22.75
C ARG A 58 -8.77 -10.50 22.22
N VAL A 59 -7.61 -10.58 22.88
CA VAL A 59 -6.36 -10.03 22.33
C VAL A 59 -5.69 -11.03 21.39
N VAL A 60 -5.34 -10.57 20.18
CA VAL A 60 -4.63 -11.34 19.17
C VAL A 60 -3.38 -10.59 18.69
N THR A 61 -2.38 -11.33 18.19
CA THR A 61 -1.24 -10.73 17.47
C THR A 61 -1.45 -10.91 15.98
N ALA A 62 -1.46 -9.80 15.25
CA ALA A 62 -1.60 -9.74 13.80
C ALA A 62 -0.26 -9.45 13.11
N HIS A 63 -0.11 -9.94 11.89
CA HIS A 63 0.97 -9.55 11.00
C HIS A 63 0.71 -8.15 10.42
N CYS A 64 1.69 -7.25 10.57
CA CYS A 64 1.72 -5.95 9.89
C CYS A 64 2.53 -6.06 8.59
N ALA A 65 1.83 -6.02 7.44
CA ALA A 65 2.42 -6.13 6.11
C ALA A 65 2.99 -4.80 5.56
N ASN A 66 3.25 -3.84 6.45
CA ASN A 66 3.92 -2.57 6.14
C ASN A 66 5.20 -2.45 6.96
N THR A 67 6.31 -2.29 6.24
CA THR A 67 7.67 -2.24 6.80
C THR A 67 8.18 -0.82 7.03
N GLY A 68 7.44 0.18 6.53
CA GLY A 68 7.72 1.59 6.68
C GLY A 68 7.54 2.08 8.12
N ALA A 69 7.79 3.37 8.31
CA ALA A 69 7.65 4.01 9.61
C ALA A 69 6.20 3.94 10.10
N MET A 70 5.23 4.05 9.18
CA MET A 70 3.80 4.15 9.50
C MET A 70 3.49 5.30 10.45
N THR A 71 4.21 6.41 10.30
CA THR A 71 4.00 7.64 11.07
C THR A 71 2.53 8.07 10.95
N GLY A 72 1.85 8.23 12.08
CA GLY A 72 0.43 8.58 12.15
C GLY A 72 -0.55 7.49 11.71
N CYS A 73 -0.08 6.28 11.38
CA CYS A 73 -0.95 5.20 10.86
C CYS A 73 -1.13 4.03 11.85
N ALA A 74 -0.54 4.09 13.05
CA ALA A 74 -0.50 2.97 13.99
C ALA A 74 -0.56 3.42 15.46
N GLU A 75 -1.30 4.49 15.76
CA GLU A 75 -1.45 4.98 17.12
C GLU A 75 -2.32 4.02 17.96
N PRO A 76 -1.91 3.65 19.18
CA PRO A 76 -2.75 2.90 20.11
C PRO A 76 -4.14 3.53 20.26
N GLY A 77 -5.18 2.71 20.20
CA GLY A 77 -6.58 3.15 20.23
C GLY A 77 -7.23 3.28 18.85
N PHE A 78 -6.47 3.24 17.75
CA PHE A 78 -7.06 3.19 16.41
C PHE A 78 -7.99 2.00 16.25
N ARG A 79 -9.10 2.22 15.54
CA ARG A 79 -9.96 1.14 15.06
C ARG A 79 -9.24 0.41 13.94
N VAL A 80 -9.26 -0.93 13.94
CA VAL A 80 -8.54 -1.73 12.95
C VAL A 80 -9.35 -2.91 12.44
N TRP A 81 -8.99 -3.39 11.26
CA TRP A 81 -9.60 -4.56 10.62
C TRP A 81 -8.54 -5.56 10.18
N LEU A 82 -8.74 -6.82 10.58
CA LEU A 82 -7.81 -7.92 10.35
C LEU A 82 -8.42 -8.95 9.40
N SER A 83 -7.65 -9.48 8.47
CA SER A 83 -8.03 -10.72 7.78
C SER A 83 -7.66 -11.92 8.65
N TYR A 84 -8.53 -12.94 8.69
CA TYR A 84 -8.26 -14.22 9.35
C TYR A 84 -7.88 -15.30 8.34
N HIS A 85 -6.90 -16.13 8.70
CA HIS A 85 -6.43 -17.25 7.90
C HIS A 85 -6.44 -18.52 8.77
N SER A 86 -7.16 -19.55 8.33
CA SER A 86 -7.28 -20.84 9.02
C SER A 86 -6.11 -21.81 8.75
N ASP A 87 -5.22 -21.46 7.82
CA ASP A 87 -4.07 -22.30 7.45
C ASP A 87 -3.13 -22.52 8.67
N PRO A 88 -3.02 -23.76 9.17
CA PRO A 88 -2.22 -24.06 10.36
C PRO A 88 -0.72 -23.91 10.13
N SER A 89 -0.24 -23.81 8.89
CA SER A 89 1.16 -23.56 8.58
C SER A 89 1.57 -22.10 8.84
N ARG A 90 0.61 -21.18 8.93
CA ARG A 90 0.90 -19.76 9.20
C ARG A 90 1.25 -19.56 10.67
N LYS A 91 2.36 -18.86 10.91
CA LYS A 91 2.77 -18.45 12.26
C LYS A 91 1.77 -17.49 12.93
N LEU A 92 1.10 -16.66 12.14
CA LEU A 92 0.09 -15.71 12.60
C LEU A 92 -1.17 -15.88 11.75
N ALA A 93 -2.29 -16.17 12.42
CA ALA A 93 -3.59 -16.36 11.78
C ALA A 93 -4.22 -15.03 11.32
N TYR A 94 -3.80 -13.90 11.89
CA TYR A 94 -4.35 -12.59 11.56
C TYR A 94 -3.34 -11.74 10.77
N SER A 95 -3.83 -11.01 9.77
CA SER A 95 -3.05 -10.00 9.04
C SER A 95 -3.79 -8.66 9.09
N TRP A 96 -3.09 -7.59 9.47
CA TRP A 96 -3.68 -6.26 9.60
C TRP A 96 -3.87 -5.60 8.23
N GLN A 97 -5.12 -5.29 7.88
CA GLN A 97 -5.49 -4.76 6.57
C GLN A 97 -5.74 -3.27 6.59
N LEU A 98 -6.56 -2.77 7.53
CA LEU A 98 -7.02 -1.39 7.60
C LEU A 98 -6.89 -0.81 9.00
N ALA A 99 -6.76 0.50 9.08
CA ALA A 99 -6.96 1.28 10.29
C ALA A 99 -7.92 2.45 10.02
N GLU A 100 -8.56 2.96 11.06
CA GLU A 100 -9.26 4.23 11.06
C GLU A 100 -8.64 5.08 12.18
N ASP A 101 -8.21 6.29 11.82
CA ASP A 101 -7.62 7.24 12.77
C ASP A 101 -8.69 7.90 13.65
N PHE A 102 -8.25 8.70 14.62
CA PHE A 102 -9.17 9.42 15.52
C PHE A 102 -10.03 10.49 14.84
N ALA A 103 -9.72 10.86 13.59
CA ALA A 103 -10.52 11.77 12.78
C ALA A 103 -11.51 11.04 11.86
N GLY A 104 -11.56 9.70 11.91
CA GLY A 104 -12.45 8.88 11.08
C GLY A 104 -11.89 8.59 9.68
N ASN A 105 -10.61 8.90 9.40
CA ASN A 105 -10.01 8.58 8.13
C ASN A 105 -9.58 7.11 8.09
N LEU A 106 -10.03 6.40 7.07
CA LEU A 106 -9.56 5.05 6.76
C LEU A 106 -8.19 5.06 6.08
N ILE A 107 -7.35 4.09 6.48
CA ILE A 107 -5.96 3.89 6.06
C ILE A 107 -5.77 2.44 5.61
N GLY A 108 -5.23 2.25 4.41
CA GLY A 108 -4.77 0.95 3.93
C GLY A 108 -3.41 0.60 4.52
N ILE A 109 -3.38 -0.36 5.44
CA ILE A 109 -2.16 -0.76 6.16
C ILE A 109 -1.36 -1.76 5.34
N ASN A 110 -2.03 -2.67 4.62
CA ASN A 110 -1.33 -3.65 3.79
C ASN A 110 -0.82 -3.02 2.49
N THR A 111 0.39 -2.47 2.52
CA THR A 111 1.00 -1.76 1.39
C THR A 111 1.23 -2.64 0.16
N LEU A 112 1.21 -3.98 0.30
CA LEU A 112 1.30 -4.91 -0.83
C LEU A 112 0.10 -4.79 -1.78
N ARG A 113 -1.01 -4.21 -1.33
CA ARG A 113 -2.20 -3.97 -2.15
C ARG A 113 -2.04 -2.84 -3.14
N ALA A 114 -1.07 -1.93 -2.98
CA ALA A 114 -0.90 -0.79 -3.89
C ALA A 114 -0.75 -1.24 -5.35
N ASN A 115 0.13 -2.21 -5.62
CA ASN A 115 0.36 -2.74 -6.96
C ASN A 115 -0.90 -3.41 -7.53
N GLN A 116 -1.63 -4.15 -6.69
CA GLN A 116 -2.88 -4.79 -7.07
C GLN A 116 -3.95 -3.76 -7.45
N LEU A 117 -4.18 -2.75 -6.60
CA LEU A 117 -5.20 -1.70 -6.81
C LEU A 117 -4.95 -0.90 -8.10
N VAL A 118 -3.70 -0.57 -8.36
CA VAL A 118 -3.30 0.13 -9.58
C VAL A 118 -3.49 -0.74 -10.80
N ARG A 119 -3.10 -2.03 -10.71
CA ARG A 119 -3.31 -2.98 -11.79
C ARG A 119 -4.78 -3.16 -12.13
N GLU A 120 -5.64 -3.38 -11.13
CA GLU A 120 -7.10 -3.47 -11.34
C GLU A 120 -7.65 -2.21 -12.00
N ALA A 121 -7.20 -1.03 -11.57
CA ALA A 121 -7.62 0.23 -12.16
C ALA A 121 -7.14 0.43 -13.61
N LEU A 122 -5.96 -0.12 -13.97
CA LEU A 122 -5.50 -0.15 -15.36
C LEU A 122 -6.33 -1.11 -16.21
N GLU A 123 -6.57 -2.33 -15.72
CA GLU A 123 -7.36 -3.35 -16.40
C GLU A 123 -8.80 -2.89 -16.68
N GLU A 124 -9.34 -2.04 -15.81
CA GLU A 124 -10.68 -1.44 -15.93
C GLU A 124 -10.69 -0.06 -16.61
N GLY A 125 -9.53 0.43 -17.07
CA GLY A 125 -9.42 1.72 -17.76
C GLY A 125 -9.69 2.96 -16.90
N ARG A 126 -9.67 2.83 -15.57
CA ARG A 126 -9.89 3.94 -14.62
C ARG A 126 -8.73 4.94 -14.56
N ILE A 127 -7.55 4.55 -15.04
CA ILE A 127 -6.40 5.45 -15.19
C ILE A 127 -6.34 5.93 -16.65
N GLY A 128 -7.09 7.00 -16.95
CA GLY A 128 -7.25 7.50 -18.32
C GLY A 128 -5.94 7.82 -19.04
N ALA A 129 -4.91 8.29 -18.34
CA ALA A 129 -3.59 8.58 -18.92
C ALA A 129 -2.85 7.33 -19.46
N LEU A 130 -3.30 6.12 -19.08
CA LEU A 130 -2.68 4.84 -19.41
C LEU A 130 -3.65 3.85 -20.06
N SER A 131 -4.90 4.26 -20.34
CA SER A 131 -5.96 3.39 -20.87
C SER A 131 -5.71 2.87 -22.29
N ALA A 132 -4.79 3.50 -23.04
CA ALA A 132 -4.38 3.04 -24.35
C ALA A 132 -3.56 1.75 -24.33
N TYR A 133 -3.00 1.34 -23.17
CA TYR A 133 -2.18 0.14 -23.06
C TYR A 133 -3.00 -1.10 -22.69
N ARG A 134 -2.96 -2.15 -23.52
CA ARG A 134 -3.73 -3.40 -23.27
C ARG A 134 -2.92 -4.53 -22.65
N HIS A 135 -1.59 -4.49 -22.74
CA HIS A 135 -0.74 -5.55 -22.22
C HIS A 135 -0.02 -5.09 -20.95
N ILE A 136 -0.36 -5.70 -19.81
CA ILE A 136 0.19 -5.37 -18.49
C ILE A 136 1.05 -6.53 -17.99
N ARG A 137 2.32 -6.28 -17.70
CA ARG A 137 3.24 -7.28 -17.15
C ARG A 137 3.79 -6.81 -15.79
N PRO A 138 3.51 -7.51 -14.69
CA PRO A 138 4.05 -7.15 -13.39
C PRO A 138 5.49 -7.62 -13.18
N GLU A 139 6.21 -6.95 -12.29
CA GLU A 139 7.49 -7.41 -11.70
C GLU A 139 8.61 -7.69 -12.72
N VAL A 140 8.67 -6.89 -13.79
CA VAL A 140 9.63 -7.07 -14.88
C VAL A 140 11.00 -6.53 -14.47
N ARG A 141 12.05 -7.35 -14.62
CA ARG A 141 13.43 -6.89 -14.38
C ARG A 141 13.84 -5.86 -15.42
N TYR A 142 14.46 -4.76 -14.98
CA TYR A 142 14.92 -3.69 -15.85
C TYR A 142 16.13 -2.96 -15.23
N GLY A 143 16.78 -2.13 -16.04
CA GLY A 143 17.91 -1.33 -15.62
C GLY A 143 19.18 -2.14 -15.34
N GLU A 144 20.28 -1.42 -15.16
CA GLU A 144 21.59 -2.01 -14.87
C GLU A 144 21.73 -2.43 -13.40
N GLN A 145 20.91 -1.84 -12.52
CA GLN A 145 21.02 -2.10 -11.09
C GLN A 145 20.14 -3.26 -10.62
N ARG A 146 19.61 -4.08 -11.56
CA ARG A 146 18.78 -5.27 -11.30
C ARG A 146 17.49 -4.98 -10.53
N SER A 147 16.89 -3.82 -10.75
CA SER A 147 15.57 -3.52 -10.20
C SER A 147 14.47 -4.26 -10.95
N ARG A 148 13.28 -4.23 -10.37
CA ARG A 148 12.03 -4.67 -10.98
C ARG A 148 11.10 -3.48 -11.03
N ILE A 149 10.52 -3.23 -12.20
CA ILE A 149 9.45 -2.27 -12.36
C ILE A 149 8.17 -2.93 -11.88
N ASP A 150 7.33 -2.19 -11.17
CA ASP A 150 6.08 -2.74 -10.64
C ASP A 150 5.18 -3.22 -11.78
N LEU A 151 4.98 -2.39 -12.82
CA LEU A 151 4.23 -2.74 -14.02
C LEU A 151 4.93 -2.23 -15.30
N LEU A 152 5.01 -3.08 -16.32
CA LEU A 152 5.39 -2.73 -17.68
C LEU A 152 4.15 -2.82 -18.58
N LEU A 153 3.79 -1.71 -19.20
CA LEU A 153 2.65 -1.59 -20.10
C LEU A 153 3.11 -1.55 -21.56
N ARG A 154 2.43 -2.29 -22.43
CA ARG A 154 2.73 -2.36 -23.87
C ARG A 154 1.49 -2.28 -24.73
N GLU A 155 1.64 -1.66 -25.89
CA GLU A 155 0.66 -1.62 -26.95
C GLU A 155 1.36 -1.38 -28.29
N SER A 156 0.81 -1.95 -29.37
CA SER A 156 1.33 -1.75 -30.71
C SER A 156 1.29 -0.27 -31.11
N GLY A 157 2.41 0.26 -31.60
CA GLY A 157 2.52 1.66 -32.01
C GLY A 157 2.73 2.66 -30.88
N LEU A 158 2.83 2.22 -29.61
CA LEU A 158 3.18 3.06 -28.47
C LEU A 158 4.56 2.67 -27.91
N PRO A 159 5.32 3.62 -27.34
CA PRO A 159 6.49 3.27 -26.55
C PRO A 159 6.08 2.48 -25.31
N ASP A 160 6.89 1.48 -24.94
CA ASP A 160 6.77 0.77 -23.66
C ASP A 160 6.68 1.78 -22.50
N CYS A 161 5.75 1.55 -21.57
CA CYS A 161 5.54 2.40 -20.41
C CYS A 161 5.89 1.66 -19.12
N TYR A 162 6.86 2.20 -18.39
CA TYR A 162 7.34 1.68 -17.11
C TYR A 162 6.66 2.43 -15.98
N VAL A 163 5.86 1.72 -15.17
CA VAL A 163 5.11 2.31 -14.06
C VAL A 163 5.69 1.82 -12.74
N GLU A 164 6.27 2.74 -11.99
CA GLU A 164 6.71 2.52 -10.60
C GLU A 164 5.60 3.03 -9.66
N ILE A 165 5.21 2.22 -8.70
CA ILE A 165 4.11 2.49 -7.78
C ILE A 165 4.67 2.80 -6.39
N LYS A 166 4.11 3.83 -5.75
CA LYS A 166 4.43 4.20 -4.37
C LYS A 166 3.17 4.30 -3.55
N SER A 167 3.13 3.57 -2.44
CA SER A 167 2.07 3.74 -1.45
C SER A 167 2.30 5.02 -0.65
N VAL A 168 1.27 5.84 -0.51
CA VAL A 168 1.28 7.06 0.31
C VAL A 168 0.26 6.92 1.44
N THR A 169 0.74 7.00 2.67
CA THR A 169 -0.10 6.98 3.88
C THR A 169 0.27 8.06 4.90
N LEU A 170 1.45 8.70 4.76
CA LEU A 170 1.85 9.78 5.67
C LEU A 170 0.99 11.01 5.41
N LEU A 171 0.11 11.31 6.36
CA LEU A 171 -0.76 12.48 6.37
C LEU A 171 -0.19 13.57 7.29
N ASN A 172 -0.24 14.82 6.83
CA ASN A 172 -0.18 15.98 7.69
C ASN A 172 -1.24 16.98 7.23
N LYS A 173 -2.25 17.22 8.10
CA LYS A 173 -3.50 17.91 7.76
C LYS A 173 -4.24 17.18 6.65
N GLU A 174 -4.27 17.72 5.43
CA GLU A 174 -4.87 17.08 4.24
C GLU A 174 -3.81 16.72 3.18
N GLN A 175 -2.54 17.04 3.46
CA GLN A 175 -1.43 16.82 2.54
C GLN A 175 -0.78 15.47 2.82
N GLY A 176 -0.73 14.63 1.78
CA GLY A 176 0.02 13.39 1.74
C GLY A 176 1.49 13.60 1.42
N PHE A 177 2.35 12.78 2.01
CA PHE A 177 3.79 12.87 1.84
C PHE A 177 4.43 11.53 1.46
N PHE A 178 5.40 11.59 0.56
CA PHE A 178 6.30 10.47 0.29
C PHE A 178 7.75 10.96 0.13
N PRO A 179 8.75 10.26 0.69
CA PRO A 179 8.64 9.07 1.53
C PRO A 179 8.34 9.40 3.01
N ASP A 180 8.01 8.40 3.81
CA ASP A 180 7.85 8.51 5.28
C ASP A 180 9.15 8.28 6.07
N ALA A 181 10.22 7.90 5.38
CA ALA A 181 11.59 7.77 5.87
C ALA A 181 12.60 7.89 4.71
N VAL A 182 13.88 8.12 5.00
CA VAL A 182 14.94 8.13 3.97
C VAL A 182 14.95 6.82 3.17
N THR A 183 14.96 6.91 1.84
CA THR A 183 14.78 5.76 0.94
C THR A 183 15.84 5.66 -0.15
N GLU A 184 16.88 4.86 0.11
CA GLU A 184 17.89 4.54 -0.92
C GLU A 184 17.31 3.75 -2.08
N ARG A 185 16.43 2.79 -1.79
CA ARG A 185 15.71 2.02 -2.81
C ARG A 185 14.87 2.92 -3.71
N GLY A 186 14.15 3.89 -3.15
CA GLY A 186 13.36 4.84 -3.94
C GLY A 186 14.24 5.69 -4.87
N ARG A 187 15.38 6.17 -4.36
CA ARG A 187 16.35 6.94 -5.16
C ARG A 187 16.92 6.14 -6.33
N LYS A 188 17.27 4.87 -6.09
CA LYS A 188 17.73 3.93 -7.12
C LYS A 188 16.71 3.76 -8.24
N HIS A 189 15.44 3.55 -7.89
CA HIS A 189 14.36 3.41 -8.88
C HIS A 189 14.19 4.68 -9.73
N LEU A 190 14.28 5.88 -9.12
CA LEU A 190 14.24 7.14 -9.89
C LEU A 190 15.36 7.20 -10.92
N GLN A 191 16.58 6.80 -10.55
CA GLN A 191 17.71 6.79 -11.47
C GLN A 191 17.49 5.82 -12.64
N GLU A 192 16.91 4.64 -12.40
CA GLU A 192 16.61 3.68 -13.46
C GLU A 192 15.46 4.16 -14.36
N LEU A 193 14.42 4.80 -13.81
CA LEU A 193 13.37 5.44 -14.61
C LEU A 193 13.92 6.56 -15.51
N MET A 194 14.93 7.30 -15.06
CA MET A 194 15.61 8.28 -15.92
C MET A 194 16.36 7.61 -17.07
N GLN A 195 16.90 6.40 -16.90
CA GLN A 195 17.50 5.64 -18.01
C GLN A 195 16.44 5.12 -18.98
N VAL A 196 15.27 4.72 -18.47
CA VAL A 196 14.10 4.35 -19.28
C VAL A 196 13.71 5.52 -20.20
N LEU A 197 13.61 6.74 -19.65
CA LEU A 197 13.31 7.94 -20.43
C LEU A 197 14.36 8.22 -21.51
N LYS A 198 15.65 8.11 -21.17
CA LYS A 198 16.75 8.29 -22.14
C LYS A 198 16.73 7.26 -23.28
N ALA A 199 16.22 6.06 -23.03
CA ALA A 199 16.02 5.04 -24.04
C ALA A 199 14.79 5.28 -24.94
N GLY A 200 14.05 6.38 -24.74
CA GLY A 200 12.88 6.75 -25.53
C GLY A 200 11.59 6.06 -25.11
N HIS A 201 11.58 5.43 -23.94
CA HIS A 201 10.39 4.82 -23.35
C HIS A 201 9.65 5.81 -22.45
N ARG A 202 8.39 5.52 -22.16
CA ARG A 202 7.58 6.29 -21.21
C ARG A 202 7.86 5.80 -19.78
N ALA A 203 7.96 6.72 -18.83
CA ALA A 203 8.13 6.39 -17.42
C ALA A 203 7.10 7.15 -16.58
N VAL A 204 6.47 6.44 -15.65
CA VAL A 204 5.43 6.96 -14.75
C VAL A 204 5.78 6.59 -13.33
N LEU A 205 5.75 7.58 -12.44
CA LEU A 205 5.70 7.37 -11.00
C LEU A 205 4.26 7.58 -10.52
N LEU A 206 3.62 6.52 -10.05
CA LEU A 206 2.24 6.55 -9.60
C LEU A 206 2.17 6.46 -8.07
N PHE A 207 1.66 7.51 -7.44
CA PHE A 207 1.35 7.54 -6.02
C PHE A 207 -0.05 6.96 -5.77
N CYS A 208 -0.11 5.78 -5.17
CA CYS A 208 -1.33 5.12 -4.70
C CYS A 208 -1.59 5.56 -3.26
N VAL A 209 -2.56 6.46 -3.08
CA VAL A 209 -2.87 7.12 -1.82
C VAL A 209 -3.90 6.28 -1.06
N GLN A 210 -3.41 5.53 -0.08
CA GLN A 210 -4.19 4.61 0.76
C GLN A 210 -4.54 5.25 2.10
N HIS A 211 -4.95 6.52 2.10
CA HIS A 211 -5.37 7.25 3.29
C HIS A 211 -6.44 8.27 2.88
N THR A 212 -7.67 8.11 3.38
CA THR A 212 -8.83 8.88 2.92
C THR A 212 -8.80 10.37 3.30
N GLY A 213 -8.05 10.73 4.35
CA GLY A 213 -7.78 12.13 4.71
C GLY A 213 -6.79 12.87 3.79
N ILE A 214 -6.13 12.20 2.83
CA ILE A 214 -5.20 12.85 1.89
C ILE A 214 -5.96 13.36 0.66
N THR A 215 -5.83 14.65 0.37
CA THR A 215 -6.44 15.29 -0.82
C THR A 215 -5.42 15.70 -1.89
N SER A 216 -4.14 15.75 -1.53
CA SER A 216 -3.04 16.03 -2.47
C SER A 216 -1.74 15.39 -1.99
N VAL A 217 -0.74 15.21 -2.86
CA VAL A 217 0.55 14.62 -2.51
C VAL A 217 1.70 15.56 -2.82
N ARG A 218 2.65 15.66 -1.88
CA ARG A 218 3.92 16.37 -2.03
C ARG A 218 5.08 15.44 -1.67
N VAL A 219 6.25 15.70 -2.22
CA VAL A 219 7.47 15.03 -1.76
C VAL A 219 7.87 15.53 -0.38
N ALA A 220 8.25 14.60 0.50
CA ALA A 220 8.78 14.92 1.82
C ALA A 220 10.26 15.33 1.75
N GLU A 221 10.56 16.52 1.22
CA GLU A 221 11.94 17.03 1.17
C GLU A 221 12.57 17.13 2.57
N HIS A 222 11.76 17.50 3.58
CA HIS A 222 12.16 17.53 4.98
C HIS A 222 12.52 16.15 5.57
N ILE A 223 12.17 15.05 4.89
CA ILE A 223 12.51 13.66 5.27
C ILE A 223 13.66 13.12 4.41
N ASP A 224 13.58 13.26 3.08
CA ASP A 224 14.62 12.81 2.15
C ASP A 224 14.84 13.84 1.03
N ALA A 225 15.65 14.86 1.32
CA ALA A 225 16.04 15.90 0.36
C ALA A 225 16.73 15.34 -0.89
N LYS A 226 17.45 14.20 -0.77
CA LYS A 226 18.09 13.56 -1.93
C LYS A 226 17.06 12.93 -2.85
N TYR A 227 16.02 12.31 -2.30
CA TYR A 227 14.90 11.80 -3.10
C TYR A 227 14.15 12.95 -3.78
N ALA A 228 13.89 14.06 -3.08
CA ALA A 228 13.26 15.24 -3.66
C ALA A 228 14.05 15.83 -4.84
N ALA A 229 15.36 16.02 -4.67
CA ALA A 229 16.22 16.52 -5.74
C ALA A 229 16.23 15.58 -6.96
N LEU A 230 16.30 14.27 -6.74
CA LEU A 230 16.25 13.28 -7.83
C LEU A 230 14.90 13.24 -8.52
N LEU A 231 13.79 13.37 -7.79
CA LEU A 231 12.47 13.40 -8.41
C LEU A 231 12.30 14.67 -9.27
N ALA A 232 12.75 15.82 -8.77
CA ALA A 232 12.73 17.07 -9.53
C ALA A 232 13.54 16.95 -10.84
N GLU A 233 14.70 16.29 -10.79
CA GLU A 233 15.49 16.00 -11.98
C GLU A 233 14.79 15.02 -12.94
N ALA A 234 14.24 13.91 -12.43
CA ALA A 234 13.52 12.95 -13.25
C ALA A 234 12.32 13.58 -13.97
N ARG A 235 11.58 14.48 -13.29
CA ARG A 235 10.48 15.25 -13.90
C ARG A 235 10.96 16.15 -15.04
N ARG A 236 12.10 16.83 -14.88
CA ARG A 236 12.70 17.63 -15.97
C ARG A 236 13.04 16.78 -17.19
N GLN A 237 13.33 15.50 -16.99
CA GLN A 237 13.61 14.53 -18.07
C GLN A 237 12.34 13.88 -18.65
N GLY A 238 11.15 14.26 -18.20
CA GLY A 238 9.87 13.76 -18.72
C GLY A 238 9.24 12.65 -17.89
N LEU A 239 9.69 12.39 -16.66
CA LEU A 239 8.98 11.48 -15.76
C LEU A 239 7.59 12.04 -15.45
N GLU A 240 6.57 11.28 -15.79
CA GLU A 240 5.19 11.61 -15.48
C GLU A 240 4.86 11.22 -14.04
N ILE A 241 4.10 12.07 -13.35
CA ILE A 241 3.61 11.78 -12.00
C ILE A 241 2.09 11.70 -12.05
N LEU A 242 1.58 10.57 -11.57
CA LEU A 242 0.16 10.35 -11.37
C LEU A 242 -0.10 10.14 -9.88
N VAL A 243 -1.18 10.72 -9.36
CA VAL A 243 -1.59 10.56 -7.96
C VAL A 243 -3.03 10.14 -7.94
N PHE A 244 -3.31 9.02 -7.28
CA PHE A 244 -4.66 8.48 -7.19
C PHE A 244 -5.02 8.10 -5.76
N GLY A 245 -6.17 8.61 -5.31
CA GLY A 245 -6.83 8.27 -4.05
C GLY A 245 -7.54 6.93 -4.11
N CYS A 246 -7.52 6.20 -3.01
CA CYS A 246 -8.37 5.02 -2.82
C CYS A 246 -9.68 5.39 -2.13
N GLN A 247 -10.79 4.83 -2.61
CA GLN A 247 -11.99 4.66 -1.79
C GLN A 247 -11.78 3.42 -0.92
N ILE A 248 -12.01 3.55 0.38
CA ILE A 248 -11.75 2.50 1.37
C ILE A 248 -13.01 2.27 2.20
N SER A 249 -13.35 1.01 2.40
CA SER A 249 -14.27 0.52 3.45
C SER A 249 -13.78 -0.85 3.94
N PRO A 250 -14.32 -1.39 5.03
CA PRO A 250 -13.99 -2.75 5.49
C PRO A 250 -14.25 -3.84 4.44
N GLU A 251 -15.19 -3.60 3.53
CA GLU A 251 -15.62 -4.55 2.49
C GLU A 251 -14.85 -4.39 1.18
N LYS A 252 -14.48 -3.15 0.82
CA LYS A 252 -13.88 -2.84 -0.48
C LYS A 252 -12.77 -1.81 -0.40
N MET A 253 -11.80 -1.96 -1.30
CA MET A 253 -10.80 -0.92 -1.56
C MET A 253 -10.55 -0.85 -3.05
N LEU A 254 -10.63 0.34 -3.63
CA LEU A 254 -10.42 0.55 -5.05
C LEU A 254 -9.81 1.92 -5.32
N LEU A 255 -8.98 2.01 -6.36
CA LEU A 255 -8.38 3.27 -6.81
C LEU A 255 -9.45 4.16 -7.49
N ASN A 256 -9.86 5.25 -6.86
CA ASN A 256 -11.13 5.91 -7.18
C ASN A 256 -10.97 7.25 -7.92
N GLN A 257 -10.04 8.11 -7.50
CA GLN A 257 -9.97 9.48 -8.02
C GLN A 257 -8.53 9.94 -8.25
N SER A 258 -8.30 10.78 -9.26
CA SER A 258 -7.05 11.54 -9.37
C SER A 258 -6.98 12.59 -8.26
N LEU A 259 -5.79 12.79 -7.70
CA LEU A 259 -5.50 13.84 -6.73
C LEU A 259 -4.39 14.74 -7.28
N ASP A 260 -4.19 15.89 -6.65
CA ASP A 260 -3.15 16.83 -7.07
C ASP A 260 -1.77 16.38 -6.61
N PHE A 261 -0.79 16.49 -7.51
CA PHE A 261 0.62 16.49 -7.13
C PHE A 261 1.11 17.92 -6.97
N VAL A 262 1.48 18.29 -5.75
CA VAL A 262 1.94 19.64 -5.42
C VAL A 262 3.45 19.69 -5.51
N VAL A 263 3.94 20.59 -6.38
CA VAL A 263 5.36 20.87 -6.61
C VAL A 263 5.94 21.69 -5.47
#